data_AF-A0A2I0K874-F1
#
_entry.id   AF-A0A2I0K874-F1
#
_cell.length_a   1.000
_cell.length_b   1.000
_cell.length_c   1.000
_cell.angle_alpha   90.00
_cell.angle_beta   90.00
_cell.angle_gamma   90.00
#
_symmetry.space_group_name_H-M   'P 1'
#
loop_
_entity.id
_entity.type
_entity.pdbx_description
1 polymer ?
#
loop_
_entity_poly.entity_id
_entity_poly.type
_entity_poly.pdbx_seq_one_letter_code
_entity_poly.pdbx_strand_id
1 'polypeptide(L)'
;MGIITAFSSRKRRDSIRETWMPKKDELKKLEVEKGIIIRFVIGHSASKGGVLDRAIDAEEALHKDFLRLNHIEGYHELSSKTQTYFSTAVAKWDADFYIKVDDDVHVNLGMVGSTLARHRSKPRVYIGCMKSGPVMSQK
;
A
#
# COMPACT_ATOMS: atom_id res chain seq x y z
N MET A 1 1.87 -0.31 5.93
CA MET A 1 1.66 -1.23 4.78
C MET A 1 0.87 -0.49 3.71
N GLY A 2 1.43 -0.39 2.51
CA GLY A 2 0.77 0.14 1.33
C GLY A 2 0.40 -0.99 0.38
N ILE A 3 -0.89 -1.09 0.05
CA ILE A 3 -1.43 -2.01 -0.94
C ILE A 3 -1.50 -1.26 -2.27
N ILE A 4 -0.59 -1.55 -3.20
CA ILE A 4 -0.52 -0.89 -4.50
C ILE A 4 -1.72 -1.34 -5.35
N THR A 5 -2.55 -0.37 -5.77
CA THR A 5 -3.80 -0.63 -6.49
C THR A 5 -4.02 0.36 -7.62
N ALA A 6 -4.93 0.08 -8.56
CA ALA A 6 -5.24 0.96 -9.69
C ALA A 6 -6.73 1.30 -9.75
N PHE A 7 -7.10 2.25 -10.61
CA PHE A 7 -8.51 2.64 -10.81
C PHE A 7 -9.43 1.45 -11.15
N SER A 8 -8.96 0.54 -12.02
CA SER A 8 -9.70 -0.65 -12.43
C SER A 8 -9.84 -1.72 -11.34
N SER A 9 -9.08 -1.62 -10.25
CA SER A 9 -8.98 -2.66 -9.23
C SER A 9 -10.07 -2.60 -8.15
N ARG A 10 -11.22 -1.97 -8.40
CA ARG A 10 -12.28 -1.81 -7.38
C ARG A 10 -12.67 -3.14 -6.73
N LYS A 11 -12.94 -4.17 -7.55
CA LYS A 11 -13.31 -5.50 -7.06
C LYS A 11 -12.24 -6.14 -6.17
N ARG A 12 -10.95 -5.90 -6.47
CA ARG A 12 -9.84 -6.40 -5.66
C ARG A 12 -9.80 -5.71 -4.30
N ARG A 13 -9.97 -4.38 -4.27
CA ARG A 13 -10.04 -3.63 -3.00
C ARG A 13 -11.20 -4.10 -2.13
N ASP A 14 -12.37 -4.29 -2.72
CA ASP A 14 -13.55 -4.79 -2.01
C ASP A 14 -13.29 -6.20 -1.45
N SER A 15 -12.72 -7.11 -2.26
CA SER A 15 -12.32 -8.45 -1.80
C SER A 15 -11.31 -8.41 -0.65
N ILE A 16 -10.33 -7.52 -0.69
CA ILE A 16 -9.34 -7.35 0.40
C ILE A 16 -10.02 -6.91 1.70
N ARG A 17 -10.94 -5.94 1.63
CA ARG A 17 -11.73 -5.46 2.79
C ARG A 17 -12.68 -6.53 3.34
N GLU A 18 -13.15 -7.43 2.49
CA GLU A 18 -14.03 -8.53 2.87
C GLU A 18 -13.28 -9.74 3.43
N THR A 19 -11.95 -9.78 3.28
CA THR A 19 -11.15 -10.94 3.65
C THR A 19 -10.15 -10.63 4.77
N TRP A 20 -9.00 -10.02 4.45
CA TRP A 20 -7.88 -9.94 5.38
C TRP A 20 -7.58 -8.54 5.92
N MET A 21 -8.08 -7.48 5.27
CA MET A 21 -7.89 -6.12 5.75
C MET A 21 -9.03 -5.71 6.68
N PRO A 22 -8.75 -5.31 7.94
CA PRO A 22 -9.76 -4.76 8.84
C PRO A 22 -10.43 -3.52 8.24
N LYS A 23 -11.71 -3.32 8.56
CA LYS A 23 -12.52 -2.22 8.01
C LYS A 23 -12.81 -1.15 9.06
N LYS A 24 -12.94 0.11 8.62
CA LYS A 24 -13.47 1.24 9.41
C LYS A 24 -12.88 1.30 10.83
N ASP A 25 -13.70 1.02 11.85
CA ASP A 25 -13.31 1.15 13.25
C ASP A 25 -12.26 0.13 13.67
N GLU A 26 -12.25 -1.07 13.09
CA GLU A 26 -11.21 -2.07 13.34
C GLU A 26 -9.86 -1.64 12.75
N LEU A 27 -9.89 -1.01 11.56
CA LEU A 27 -8.68 -0.44 10.96
C LEU A 27 -8.13 0.70 11.83
N LYS A 28 -9.00 1.60 12.30
CA LYS A 28 -8.62 2.68 13.21
C LYS A 28 -8.10 2.14 14.54
N LYS A 29 -8.71 1.10 15.08
CA LYS A 29 -8.26 0.43 16.30
C LYS A 29 -6.86 -0.16 16.13
N LEU A 30 -6.61 -0.80 14.99
CA LEU A 30 -5.29 -1.34 14.65
C LEU A 30 -4.22 -0.25 14.58
N GLU A 31 -4.56 0.91 14.02
CA GLU A 31 -3.65 2.06 13.97
C GLU A 31 -3.32 2.61 15.36
N VAL A 32 -4.34 2.85 16.18
CA VAL A 32 -4.17 3.47 17.51
C VAL A 32 -3.52 2.52 18.51
N GLU A 33 -3.97 1.26 18.55
CA GLU A 33 -3.55 0.31 19.59
C GLU A 33 -2.25 -0.43 19.23
N LYS A 34 -1.99 -0.64 17.93
CA LYS A 34 -0.84 -1.43 17.47
C LYS A 34 0.17 -0.62 16.66
N GLY A 35 -0.13 0.64 16.30
CA GLY A 35 0.72 1.44 15.43
C GLY A 35 0.82 0.89 14.01
N ILE A 36 -0.12 0.03 13.59
CA ILE A 36 -0.10 -0.60 12.26
C ILE A 36 -1.04 0.15 11.34
N ILE A 37 -0.46 0.81 10.33
CA ILE A 37 -1.19 1.58 9.34
C ILE A 37 -1.26 0.79 8.04
N ILE A 38 -2.47 0.58 7.51
CA ILE A 38 -2.72 -0.13 6.24
C ILE A 38 -3.51 0.80 5.32
N ARG A 39 -3.02 1.06 4.11
CA ARG A 39 -3.69 1.93 3.13
C ARG A 39 -3.63 1.34 1.73
N PHE A 40 -4.70 1.53 0.96
CA PHE A 40 -4.67 1.38 -0.48
C PHE A 40 -3.92 2.57 -1.10
N VAL A 41 -2.87 2.30 -1.86
CA VAL A 41 -1.99 3.33 -2.42
C VAL A 41 -2.38 3.58 -3.85
N ILE A 42 -2.84 4.81 -4.12
CA ILE A 42 -3.31 5.22 -5.43
C ILE A 42 -2.90 6.68 -5.73
N GLY A 43 -2.46 6.93 -6.95
CA GLY A 43 -2.24 8.24 -7.51
C GLY A 43 -3.55 8.89 -7.97
N HIS A 44 -3.42 9.81 -8.92
CA HIS A 44 -4.53 10.50 -9.57
C HIS A 44 -4.52 10.25 -11.08
N SER A 45 -5.64 10.52 -11.74
CA SER A 45 -5.72 10.44 -13.19
C SER A 45 -4.94 11.58 -13.85
N ALA A 46 -4.61 11.44 -15.15
CA ALA A 46 -3.95 12.51 -15.90
C ALA A 46 -4.80 13.80 -15.94
N SER A 47 -6.13 13.64 -16.03
CA SER A 47 -7.10 14.72 -15.98
C SER A 47 -7.68 14.86 -14.57
N LYS A 48 -6.97 15.58 -13.69
CA LYS A 48 -7.36 15.75 -12.28
C LYS A 48 -8.84 16.12 -12.14
N GLY A 49 -9.56 15.37 -11.30
CA GLY A 49 -11.00 15.58 -11.06
C GLY A 49 -11.91 14.93 -12.12
N GLY A 50 -11.33 14.13 -13.02
CA GLY A 50 -12.06 13.31 -13.97
C GLY A 50 -12.87 12.19 -13.30
N VAL A 51 -13.59 11.43 -14.12
CA VAL A 51 -14.50 10.35 -13.65
C VAL A 51 -13.78 9.33 -12.77
N LEU A 52 -12.54 8.96 -13.14
CA LEU A 52 -11.73 8.01 -12.36
C LEU A 52 -11.38 8.55 -10.97
N ASP A 53 -11.00 9.83 -10.87
CA ASP A 53 -10.69 10.44 -9.58
C ASP A 53 -11.94 10.54 -8.70
N ARG A 54 -13.07 10.98 -9.27
CA ARG A 54 -14.34 11.06 -8.54
C ARG A 54 -14.83 9.71 -8.02
N ALA A 55 -14.59 8.62 -8.76
CA ALA A 55 -14.91 7.28 -8.30
C ALA A 55 -14.08 6.88 -7.07
N ILE A 56 -12.80 7.27 -7.03
CA ILE A 56 -11.95 7.07 -5.84
C ILE A 56 -12.40 7.97 -4.69
N ASP A 57 -12.75 9.23 -4.95
CA ASP A 57 -13.20 10.16 -3.91
C ASP A 57 -14.51 9.66 -3.24
N ALA A 58 -15.43 9.10 -4.03
CA ALA A 58 -16.65 8.46 -3.51
C ALA A 58 -16.34 7.22 -2.66
N GLU A 59 -15.35 6.42 -3.05
CA GLU A 59 -14.89 5.26 -2.27
C GLU A 59 -14.21 5.67 -0.96
N GLU A 60 -13.34 6.69 -1.01
CA GLU A 60 -12.65 7.25 0.15
C GLU A 60 -13.64 7.83 1.16
N ALA A 61 -14.69 8.50 0.70
CA ALA A 61 -15.75 9.00 1.58
C ALA A 61 -16.42 7.87 2.42
N LEU A 62 -16.51 6.66 1.87
CA LEU A 62 -17.12 5.50 2.51
C LEU A 62 -16.15 4.73 3.42
N HIS A 63 -14.91 4.53 2.97
CA HIS A 63 -13.97 3.60 3.60
C HIS A 63 -12.82 4.26 4.35
N LYS A 64 -12.40 5.47 3.93
CA LYS A 64 -11.32 6.26 4.55
C LYS A 64 -10.00 5.49 4.68
N ASP A 65 -9.66 4.71 3.67
CA ASP A 65 -8.56 3.74 3.69
C ASP A 65 -7.55 3.93 2.55
N PHE A 66 -7.62 5.05 1.81
CA PHE A 66 -6.62 5.38 0.80
C PHE A 66 -5.44 6.19 1.33
N LEU A 67 -4.29 5.99 0.69
CA LEU A 67 -3.16 6.91 0.64
C LEU A 67 -3.09 7.46 -0.78
N ARG A 68 -3.49 8.73 -0.94
CA ARG A 68 -3.44 9.45 -2.22
C ARG A 68 -2.03 9.97 -2.48
N LEU A 69 -1.45 9.62 -3.62
CA LEU A 69 -0.13 10.07 -4.05
C LEU A 69 -0.26 11.21 -5.07
N ASN A 70 0.70 12.13 -5.07
CA ASN A 70 0.90 13.08 -6.17
C ASN A 70 1.66 12.38 -7.31
N HIS A 71 0.99 11.43 -7.95
CA HIS A 71 1.52 10.57 -9.00
C HIS A 71 0.43 10.34 -10.04
N ILE A 72 0.75 10.46 -11.33
CA ILE A 72 -0.20 10.15 -12.41
C ILE A 72 -0.22 8.63 -12.59
N GLU A 73 -1.37 8.00 -12.40
CA GLU A 73 -1.53 6.57 -12.66
C GLU A 73 -1.34 6.26 -14.15
N GLY A 74 -0.48 5.28 -14.44
CA GLY A 74 -0.23 4.78 -15.79
C GLY A 74 0.40 3.39 -15.74
N TYR A 75 0.19 2.60 -16.80
CA TYR A 75 0.69 1.23 -16.87
C TYR A 75 2.23 1.14 -16.79
N HIS A 76 2.94 2.13 -17.34
CA HIS A 76 4.41 2.17 -17.35
C HIS A 76 5.03 2.86 -16.12
N GLU A 77 4.20 3.29 -15.16
CA GLU A 77 4.64 4.15 -14.05
C GLU A 77 4.78 3.39 -12.72
N LEU A 78 4.73 2.06 -12.73
CA LEU A 78 4.70 1.23 -11.51
C LEU A 78 5.95 1.40 -10.62
N SER A 79 7.14 1.51 -11.23
CA SER A 79 8.38 1.75 -10.48
C SER A 79 8.38 3.14 -9.85
N SER A 80 7.96 4.15 -10.60
CA SER A 80 7.79 5.54 -10.15
C SER A 80 6.77 5.64 -9.02
N LYS A 81 5.66 4.90 -9.12
CA LYS A 81 4.65 4.80 -8.06
C LYS A 81 5.21 4.19 -6.79
N THR A 82 5.99 3.11 -6.91
CA THR A 82 6.63 2.46 -5.75
C THR A 82 7.61 3.39 -5.05
N GLN A 83 8.44 4.11 -5.82
CA GLN A 83 9.33 5.13 -5.27
C GLN A 83 8.57 6.25 -4.56
N THR A 84 7.51 6.78 -5.21
CA THR A 84 6.66 7.84 -4.66
C THR A 84 5.97 7.39 -3.38
N TYR A 85 5.48 6.14 -3.35
CA TYR A 85 4.88 5.53 -2.17
C TYR A 85 5.84 5.53 -0.98
N PHE A 86 7.04 4.95 -1.13
CA PHE A 86 7.99 4.87 -0.03
C PHE A 86 8.45 6.27 0.42
N SER A 87 8.70 7.18 -0.52
CA SER A 87 9.08 8.56 -0.19
C SER A 87 8.00 9.27 0.62
N THR A 88 6.73 9.11 0.23
CA THR A 88 5.58 9.70 0.95
C THR A 88 5.37 9.02 2.29
N ALA A 89 5.50 7.70 2.37
CA ALA A 89 5.28 6.95 3.60
C ALA A 89 6.31 7.31 4.67
N VAL A 90 7.60 7.38 4.30
CA VAL A 90 8.70 7.77 5.20
C VAL A 90 8.58 9.22 5.66
N ALA A 91 8.12 10.12 4.79
CA ALA A 91 7.90 11.52 5.18
C ALA A 91 6.68 11.71 6.10
N LYS A 92 5.70 10.79 6.04
CA LYS A 92 4.41 10.93 6.74
C LYS A 92 4.37 10.21 8.09
N TRP A 93 5.06 9.08 8.21
CA TRP A 93 5.02 8.24 9.40
C TRP A 93 6.42 7.85 9.80
N ASP A 94 6.74 8.02 11.08
CA ASP A 94 7.93 7.41 11.68
C ASP A 94 7.58 5.97 12.09
N ALA A 95 8.08 4.99 11.33
CA ALA A 95 7.75 3.58 11.51
C ALA A 95 8.99 2.68 11.41
N ASP A 96 8.99 1.59 12.19
CA ASP A 96 10.07 0.58 12.15
C ASP A 96 10.17 -0.12 10.78
N PHE A 97 9.03 -0.29 10.09
CA PHE A 97 8.93 -1.01 8.83
C PHE A 97 7.94 -0.36 7.87
N TYR A 98 8.33 -0.28 6.59
CA TYR A 98 7.47 0.08 5.47
C TYR A 98 7.29 -1.14 4.58
N ILE A 99 6.05 -1.44 4.22
CA ILE A 99 5.69 -2.67 3.51
C ILE A 99 4.93 -2.30 2.25
N LYS A 100 5.35 -2.80 1.10
CA LYS A 100 4.61 -2.76 -0.16
C LYS A 100 4.01 -4.15 -0.41
N VAL A 101 2.72 -4.21 -0.73
CA VAL A 101 2.04 -5.41 -1.25
C VAL A 101 1.22 -5.04 -2.48
N ASP A 102 0.95 -6.00 -3.37
CA ASP A 102 0.08 -5.79 -4.53
C ASP A 102 -1.37 -6.19 -4.19
N ASP A 103 -2.34 -5.65 -4.91
CA ASP A 103 -3.77 -5.82 -4.61
C ASP A 103 -4.40 -7.16 -5.04
N ASP A 104 -3.59 -8.09 -5.55
CA ASP A 104 -3.96 -9.49 -5.82
C ASP A 104 -3.30 -10.48 -4.85
N VAL A 105 -2.77 -9.98 -3.74
CA VAL A 105 -2.16 -10.81 -2.68
C VAL A 105 -3.08 -10.89 -1.46
N HIS A 106 -3.16 -12.08 -0.86
CA HIS A 106 -3.75 -12.28 0.46
C HIS A 106 -2.65 -12.24 1.53
N VAL A 107 -2.83 -11.43 2.58
CA VAL A 107 -1.82 -11.24 3.63
C VAL A 107 -2.33 -11.74 4.98
N ASN A 108 -1.58 -12.65 5.61
CA ASN A 108 -1.81 -13.01 7.01
C ASN A 108 -1.14 -11.97 7.93
N LEU A 109 -1.92 -11.01 8.43
CA LEU A 109 -1.41 -9.90 9.26
C LEU A 109 -0.73 -10.36 10.56
N GLY A 110 -1.22 -11.42 11.20
CA GLY A 110 -0.61 -11.96 12.42
C GLY A 110 0.78 -12.56 12.16
N MET A 111 0.95 -13.28 11.05
CA MET A 111 2.24 -13.82 10.64
C MET A 111 3.23 -12.74 10.20
N VAL A 112 2.77 -11.73 9.48
CA VAL A 112 3.60 -10.56 9.13
C VAL A 112 4.04 -9.83 10.40
N GLY A 113 3.10 -9.51 11.30
CA GLY A 113 3.40 -8.81 12.55
C GLY A 113 4.42 -9.55 13.43
N SER A 114 4.21 -10.85 13.65
CA SER A 114 5.15 -11.67 14.42
C SER A 114 6.53 -11.79 13.77
N THR A 115 6.59 -11.86 12.43
CA THR A 115 7.86 -11.92 11.69
C THR A 115 8.64 -10.61 11.80
N LEU A 116 7.98 -9.47 11.64
CA LEU A 116 8.61 -8.16 11.75
C LEU A 116 9.05 -7.86 13.19
N ALA A 117 8.25 -8.26 14.19
CA ALA A 117 8.64 -8.13 15.60
C ALA A 117 9.97 -8.84 15.90
N ARG A 118 10.22 -10.02 15.34
CA ARG A 118 11.50 -10.75 15.46
C ARG A 118 12.68 -10.06 14.77
N HIS A 119 12.43 -9.14 13.85
CA HIS A 119 13.45 -8.42 13.09
C HIS A 119 13.64 -6.97 13.54
N ARG A 120 12.84 -6.48 14.50
CA ARG A 120 12.81 -5.06 14.89
C ARG A 120 14.15 -4.49 15.35
N SER A 121 14.97 -5.30 16.02
CA SER A 121 16.29 -4.87 16.49
C SER A 121 17.41 -5.00 15.45
N LYS A 122 17.12 -5.57 14.27
CA LYS A 122 18.12 -5.76 13.21
C LYS A 122 18.16 -4.52 12.31
N PRO A 123 19.34 -3.91 12.06
CA PRO A 123 19.43 -2.76 11.17
C PRO A 123 19.29 -3.19 9.70
N ARG A 124 18.72 -2.31 8.86
CA ARG A 124 18.70 -2.43 7.38
C ARG A 124 18.07 -3.73 6.87
N VAL A 125 16.96 -4.12 7.48
CA VAL A 125 16.20 -5.32 7.11
C VAL A 125 15.43 -5.09 5.80
N TYR A 126 15.64 -5.96 4.82
CA TYR A 126 14.86 -6.03 3.58
C TYR A 126 14.41 -7.48 3.37
N ILE A 127 13.10 -7.74 3.48
CA ILE A 127 12.51 -9.09 3.51
C ILE A 127 11.48 -9.23 2.39
N GLY A 128 11.47 -10.39 1.75
CA GLY A 128 10.57 -10.74 0.67
C GLY A 128 11.01 -12.03 -0.01
N CYS A 129 10.26 -12.45 -1.03
CA CYS A 129 10.71 -13.51 -1.93
C CYS A 129 11.76 -12.94 -2.89
N MET A 130 13.03 -13.00 -2.48
CA MET A 130 14.14 -12.45 -3.26
C MET A 130 14.55 -13.44 -4.35
N LYS A 131 14.74 -12.92 -5.57
CA LYS A 131 15.42 -13.65 -6.65
C LYS A 131 16.88 -13.23 -6.67
N SER A 132 17.77 -14.20 -6.85
CA SER A 132 19.19 -13.97 -7.10
C SER A 132 19.51 -14.20 -8.59
N GLY A 133 20.52 -13.50 -9.11
CA GLY A 133 20.97 -13.63 -10.49
C GLY A 133 21.44 -12.31 -11.10
N PRO A 134 21.92 -12.32 -12.36
CA PRO A 134 22.33 -11.11 -13.06
C PRO A 134 21.16 -10.13 -13.23
N VAL A 135 21.41 -8.85 -12.93
CA VAL A 135 20.45 -7.78 -13.21
C VAL A 135 20.64 -7.34 -14.66
N MET A 136 19.68 -7.67 -15.51
CA MET A 136 19.64 -7.19 -16.89
C MET A 136 19.16 -5.74 -16.87
N SER A 137 19.97 -4.80 -17.38
CA SER A 137 19.57 -3.42 -17.59
C SER A 137 19.82 -3.04 -19.05
N GLN A 138 18.81 -2.51 -19.72
CA GLN A 138 19.03 -1.76 -20.95
C GLN A 138 19.46 -0.35 -20.54
N LYS A 139 20.60 0.10 -21.06
CA LYS A 139 21.06 1.49 -20.92
C LYS A 139 20.23 2.41 -21.81
#